data_AF-A0A538TV73-F1
#
_entry.id   AF-A0A538TV73-F1
#
_cell.length_a   1.000
_cell.length_b   1.000
_cell.length_c   1.000
_cell.angle_alpha   90.00
_cell.angle_beta   90.00
_cell.angle_gamma   90.00
#
_symmetry.space_group_name_H-M   'P 1'
#
loop_
_entity.id
_entity.type
_entity.pdbx_description
1 polymer ?
#
loop_
_entity_poly.entity_id
_entity_poly.type
_entity_poly.pdbx_seq_one_letter_code
_entity_poly.pdbx_strand_id
1 'polypeptide(L)'
;RYPDGPNQTKPGARADLLDQVNRGTVLFNYIGHGSPFKISDESVMIDSDADLLVNATRPSVFVAASCDVGKFNDPAVVGLGERLILNPKGGCVGVISATELASSRQNASLNLTLFQQLFRLDPTTGQFYQTLSQALLAAKGGSTNSQKYQLLGDAGTRLNVPRQFVEVALEDTNGNPVTAAARGQVIQVRGQVVNRPGGSLVALDGSASLLIEDDAPLDSIPDCTCPPYPYRAAPMFRGDWALSGGRFSGRFLVPMDAAKGPRGRVRAYVAGDDGDDGAGSSAVTVTAGAPPADDHAGPRITLSFPGGGRAVRPDAVLRVDLSDPSGILITGHTPRNGIVVTVDENLAERREITSSFHYAEDSYQSGTAFYPLGGLPAGPHRVRVSASDNLAVGIGAAQHRSEATLDFEVAENPPLRIMRAFLFPNPITSRGAGAGGNFIIDAPGDSVNTLVRIYTVAGRLVRTLERFGSLGQAQVPWDGRDDEGAPLANGVYLFQVLVNPRAADESSSGRQKAGAEGRFVVVNR
;
A
#
# COMPACT_ATOMS: atom_id res chain seq x y z
N ARG A 1 -21.38 7.06 4.32
CA ARG A 1 -22.56 6.35 3.79
C ARG A 1 -22.61 6.51 2.28
N TYR A 2 -22.92 5.44 1.53
CA TYR A 2 -23.05 5.51 0.07
C TYR A 2 -24.46 6.00 -0.33
N PRO A 3 -24.56 6.97 -1.26
CA PRO A 3 -25.85 7.45 -1.76
C PRO A 3 -26.60 6.35 -2.52
N ASP A 4 -27.92 6.44 -2.54
CA ASP A 4 -28.77 5.57 -3.34
C ASP A 4 -28.63 5.88 -4.84
N GLY A 5 -28.59 4.82 -5.63
CA GLY A 5 -28.73 4.87 -7.08
C GLY A 5 -30.16 4.52 -7.52
N PRO A 6 -30.42 4.51 -8.83
CA PRO A 6 -31.69 4.08 -9.40
C PRO A 6 -32.06 2.66 -8.94
N ASN A 7 -33.35 2.37 -8.81
CA ASN A 7 -33.86 1.02 -8.51
C ASN A 7 -33.26 0.38 -7.24
N GLN A 8 -33.14 1.16 -6.16
CA GLN A 8 -32.60 0.72 -4.86
C GLN A 8 -31.13 0.25 -4.94
N THR A 9 -30.34 0.70 -5.90
CA THR A 9 -28.93 0.28 -6.00
C THR A 9 -27.99 1.09 -5.10
N LYS A 10 -26.82 0.54 -4.78
CA LYS A 10 -25.72 1.27 -4.12
C LYS A 10 -24.46 1.29 -5.00
N PRO A 11 -24.42 2.09 -6.08
CA PRO A 11 -23.33 2.05 -7.07
C PRO A 11 -21.96 2.43 -6.47
N GLY A 12 -21.92 3.39 -5.54
CA GLY A 12 -20.68 3.74 -4.84
C GLY A 12 -20.14 2.60 -3.98
N ALA A 13 -21.02 1.85 -3.30
CA ALA A 13 -20.62 0.67 -2.52
C ALA A 13 -20.12 -0.46 -3.41
N ARG A 14 -20.78 -0.68 -4.56
CA ARG A 14 -20.36 -1.66 -5.56
C ARG A 14 -18.98 -1.34 -6.12
N ALA A 15 -18.74 -0.09 -6.52
CA ALA A 15 -17.44 0.33 -7.02
C ALA A 15 -16.31 0.17 -5.99
N ASP A 16 -16.56 0.58 -4.74
CA ASP A 16 -15.59 0.44 -3.64
C ASP A 16 -15.31 -1.04 -3.30
N LEU A 17 -16.33 -1.90 -3.30
CA LEU A 17 -16.16 -3.33 -3.10
C LEU A 17 -15.27 -3.95 -4.19
N LEU A 18 -15.52 -3.63 -5.46
CA LEU A 18 -14.72 -4.17 -6.57
C LEU A 18 -13.28 -3.67 -6.52
N ASP A 19 -13.05 -2.38 -6.23
CA ASP A 19 -11.71 -1.83 -6.02
C ASP A 19 -11.00 -2.54 -4.86
N GLN A 20 -11.68 -2.77 -3.74
CA GLN A 20 -11.09 -3.44 -2.58
C GLN A 20 -10.73 -4.91 -2.86
N VAL A 21 -11.59 -5.66 -3.54
CA VAL A 21 -11.28 -7.04 -3.95
C VAL A 21 -10.11 -7.05 -4.94
N ASN A 22 -10.10 -6.12 -5.91
CA ASN A 22 -9.02 -5.99 -6.90
C ASN A 22 -7.67 -5.63 -6.27
N ARG A 23 -7.66 -4.82 -5.21
CA ARG A 23 -6.45 -4.51 -4.43
C ARG A 23 -5.93 -5.69 -3.62
N GLY A 24 -6.70 -6.76 -3.48
CA GLY A 24 -6.32 -7.95 -2.72
C GLY A 24 -6.98 -7.97 -1.35
N THR A 25 -7.76 -9.03 -1.12
CA THR A 25 -8.46 -9.26 0.14
C THR A 25 -8.36 -10.75 0.45
N VAL A 26 -7.72 -11.14 1.55
CA VAL A 26 -7.55 -12.56 1.92
C VAL A 26 -8.90 -13.24 2.11
N LEU A 27 -9.85 -12.55 2.77
CA LEU A 27 -11.15 -13.08 3.14
C LEU A 27 -12.24 -12.01 2.97
N PHE A 28 -13.23 -12.31 2.14
CA PHE A 28 -14.43 -11.49 1.94
C PHE A 28 -15.61 -12.19 2.61
N ASN A 29 -16.13 -11.62 3.70
CA ASN A 29 -17.30 -12.14 4.42
C ASN A 29 -18.53 -11.30 4.10
N TYR A 30 -19.59 -11.93 3.60
CA TYR A 30 -20.86 -11.29 3.33
C TYR A 30 -21.97 -11.90 4.21
N ILE A 31 -22.76 -11.05 4.86
CA ILE A 31 -23.92 -11.44 5.66
C ILE A 31 -25.11 -10.60 5.18
N GLY A 32 -26.15 -11.24 4.66
CA GLY A 32 -27.31 -10.53 4.13
C GLY A 32 -28.13 -11.36 3.15
N HIS A 33 -29.00 -10.70 2.39
CA HIS A 33 -29.79 -11.32 1.33
C HIS A 33 -28.93 -11.62 0.10
N GLY A 34 -29.25 -12.70 -0.58
CA GLY A 34 -28.49 -13.17 -1.72
C GLY A 34 -29.35 -14.03 -2.61
N SER A 35 -28.90 -14.14 -3.85
CA SER A 35 -29.45 -15.03 -4.86
C SER A 35 -28.30 -15.60 -5.68
N PRO A 36 -28.56 -16.51 -6.63
CA PRO A 36 -27.54 -16.96 -7.56
C PRO A 36 -26.95 -15.83 -8.42
N PHE A 37 -27.58 -14.64 -8.47
CA PHE A 37 -27.18 -13.57 -9.40
C PHE A 37 -26.63 -12.32 -8.70
N LYS A 38 -26.79 -12.18 -7.37
CA LYS A 38 -26.34 -11.01 -6.63
C LYS A 38 -26.23 -11.22 -5.13
N ILE A 39 -25.50 -10.33 -4.48
CA ILE A 39 -25.58 -10.09 -3.03
C ILE A 39 -26.20 -8.71 -2.76
N SER A 40 -26.94 -8.65 -1.66
CA SER A 40 -27.76 -7.52 -1.23
C SER A 40 -28.91 -7.19 -2.18
N ASP A 41 -30.03 -6.72 -1.62
CA ASP A 41 -31.12 -6.21 -2.45
C ASP A 41 -30.64 -5.03 -3.29
N GLU A 42 -29.74 -4.23 -2.73
CA GLU A 42 -29.12 -3.06 -3.32
C GLU A 42 -28.04 -3.36 -4.38
N SER A 43 -27.86 -4.64 -4.73
CA SER A 43 -26.97 -5.07 -5.82
C SER A 43 -25.54 -4.55 -5.64
N VAL A 44 -25.01 -4.73 -4.43
CA VAL A 44 -23.64 -4.32 -4.06
C VAL A 44 -22.60 -5.16 -4.82
N MET A 45 -22.96 -6.36 -5.27
CA MET A 45 -22.28 -7.09 -6.32
C MET A 45 -23.28 -7.98 -7.04
N ILE A 46 -23.16 -8.05 -8.36
CA ILE A 46 -23.93 -8.94 -9.23
C ILE A 46 -23.00 -9.92 -9.95
N ASP A 47 -23.55 -11.00 -10.51
CA ASP A 47 -22.80 -12.05 -11.18
C ASP A 47 -21.89 -11.56 -12.31
N SER A 48 -22.33 -10.58 -13.11
CA SER A 48 -21.53 -9.98 -14.18
C SER A 48 -20.35 -9.13 -13.67
N ASP A 49 -20.33 -8.73 -12.39
CA ASP A 49 -19.17 -8.06 -11.81
C ASP A 49 -17.97 -8.99 -11.65
N ALA A 50 -18.19 -10.31 -11.58
CA ALA A 50 -17.11 -11.27 -11.48
C ALA A 50 -16.10 -11.10 -12.65
N ASP A 51 -16.59 -10.73 -13.83
CA ASP A 51 -15.78 -10.51 -15.04
C ASP A 51 -14.91 -9.24 -14.99
N LEU A 52 -15.18 -8.33 -14.05
CA LEU A 52 -14.42 -7.10 -13.80
C LEU A 52 -13.27 -7.29 -12.80
N LEU A 53 -13.18 -8.46 -12.19
CA LEU A 53 -12.13 -8.77 -11.23
C LEU A 53 -10.83 -9.13 -11.94
N VAL A 54 -9.75 -8.49 -11.51
CA VAL A 54 -8.39 -8.56 -12.08
C VAL A 54 -7.33 -8.95 -11.04
N ASN A 55 -7.76 -9.51 -9.91
CA ASN A 55 -6.94 -9.92 -8.77
C ASN A 55 -6.37 -11.36 -8.87
N ALA A 56 -6.06 -11.89 -10.05
CA ALA A 56 -5.56 -13.26 -10.20
C ALA A 56 -4.30 -13.57 -9.35
N THR A 57 -3.43 -12.59 -9.11
CA THR A 57 -2.22 -12.74 -8.27
C THR A 57 -2.48 -12.55 -6.78
N ARG A 58 -3.71 -12.20 -6.39
CA ARG A 58 -4.14 -11.93 -5.02
C ARG A 58 -5.62 -12.33 -4.82
N PRO A 59 -6.00 -13.59 -5.13
CA PRO A 59 -7.38 -14.04 -5.09
C PRO A 59 -7.92 -14.07 -3.66
N SER A 60 -9.24 -13.93 -3.53
CA SER A 60 -9.92 -13.94 -2.23
C SER A 60 -10.50 -15.30 -1.88
N VAL A 61 -10.74 -15.54 -0.59
CA VAL A 61 -11.76 -16.52 -0.17
C VAL A 61 -13.05 -15.76 0.12
N PHE A 62 -14.15 -16.16 -0.52
CA PHE A 62 -15.46 -15.55 -0.31
C PHE A 62 -16.34 -16.44 0.56
N VAL A 63 -16.88 -15.88 1.63
CA VAL A 63 -17.85 -16.53 2.52
C VAL A 63 -19.16 -15.77 2.44
N ALA A 64 -20.20 -16.40 1.92
CA ALA A 64 -21.55 -15.85 1.87
C ALA A 64 -22.44 -16.51 2.93
N ALA A 65 -22.66 -15.83 4.05
CA ALA A 65 -23.68 -16.14 5.03
C ALA A 65 -25.08 -15.73 4.51
N SER A 66 -25.48 -16.28 3.37
CA SER A 66 -26.65 -15.89 2.59
C SER A 66 -27.38 -17.09 1.96
N CYS A 67 -28.48 -16.84 1.27
CA CYS A 67 -29.23 -17.84 0.49
C CYS A 67 -28.56 -18.05 -0.88
N ASP A 68 -28.51 -19.31 -1.34
CA ASP A 68 -28.27 -19.78 -2.73
C ASP A 68 -27.26 -19.06 -3.64
N VAL A 69 -26.31 -18.29 -3.10
CA VAL A 69 -25.22 -17.66 -3.86
C VAL A 69 -24.33 -18.68 -4.59
N GLY A 70 -24.21 -19.90 -4.04
CA GLY A 70 -23.45 -21.00 -4.62
C GLY A 70 -24.32 -22.09 -5.22
N LYS A 71 -25.41 -21.75 -5.91
CA LYS A 71 -26.37 -22.69 -6.52
C LYS A 71 -25.79 -23.45 -7.74
N PHE A 72 -24.70 -24.18 -7.53
CA PHE A 72 -24.03 -24.98 -8.57
C PHE A 72 -24.81 -26.26 -8.95
N ASN A 73 -25.82 -26.63 -8.15
CA ASN A 73 -26.60 -27.84 -8.35
C ASN A 73 -27.75 -27.68 -9.35
N ASP A 74 -27.97 -26.47 -9.88
CA ASP A 74 -28.95 -26.18 -10.92
C ASP A 74 -28.22 -25.97 -12.26
N PRO A 75 -28.26 -26.93 -13.21
CA PRO A 75 -27.50 -26.83 -14.46
C PRO A 75 -28.00 -25.71 -15.39
N ALA A 76 -29.16 -25.11 -15.12
CA ALA A 76 -29.67 -23.96 -15.87
C ALA A 76 -29.11 -22.62 -15.35
N VAL A 77 -28.36 -22.62 -14.25
CA VAL A 77 -27.86 -21.43 -13.57
C VAL A 77 -26.34 -21.53 -13.42
N VAL A 78 -25.61 -20.53 -13.92
CA VAL A 78 -24.21 -20.31 -13.55
C VAL A 78 -24.18 -19.18 -12.54
N GLY A 79 -24.11 -19.52 -11.27
CA GLY A 79 -24.28 -18.58 -10.18
C GLY A 79 -23.06 -17.67 -9.94
N LEU A 80 -23.25 -16.60 -9.18
CA LEU A 80 -22.20 -15.68 -8.73
C LEU A 80 -21.03 -16.44 -8.10
N GLY A 81 -21.31 -17.44 -7.26
CA GLY A 81 -20.26 -18.27 -6.66
C GLY A 81 -19.39 -19.02 -7.68
N GLU A 82 -19.99 -19.52 -8.76
CA GLU A 82 -19.25 -20.18 -9.84
C GLU A 82 -18.47 -19.18 -10.68
N ARG A 83 -19.07 -18.05 -11.05
CA ARG A 83 -18.38 -17.01 -11.85
C ARG A 83 -17.16 -16.44 -11.12
N LEU A 84 -17.24 -16.28 -9.80
CA LEU A 84 -16.11 -15.84 -8.98
C LEU A 84 -14.95 -16.84 -8.97
N ILE A 85 -15.21 -18.15 -9.09
CA ILE A 85 -14.17 -19.20 -9.16
C ILE A 85 -13.61 -19.34 -10.58
N LEU A 86 -14.45 -19.21 -11.59
CA LEU A 86 -14.13 -19.56 -12.97
C LEU A 86 -13.45 -18.43 -13.77
N ASN A 87 -13.39 -17.21 -13.24
CA ASN A 87 -12.75 -16.10 -13.96
C ASN A 87 -11.20 -16.24 -13.94
N PRO A 88 -10.54 -16.37 -15.10
CA PRO A 88 -9.07 -16.52 -15.15
C PRO A 88 -8.31 -15.22 -14.84
N LYS A 89 -8.98 -14.05 -14.89
CA LYS A 89 -8.35 -12.74 -14.62
C LYS A 89 -8.36 -12.35 -13.15
N GLY A 90 -9.24 -12.95 -12.35
CA GLY A 90 -9.43 -12.61 -10.95
C GLY A 90 -10.65 -13.30 -10.36
N GLY A 91 -11.02 -12.93 -9.13
CA GLY A 91 -12.10 -13.55 -8.39
C GLY A 91 -11.62 -14.19 -7.11
N CYS A 92 -12.12 -15.40 -6.85
CA CYS A 92 -11.93 -16.12 -5.60
C CYS A 92 -11.26 -17.47 -5.84
N VAL A 93 -10.36 -17.86 -4.93
CA VAL A 93 -9.76 -19.21 -4.89
C VAL A 93 -10.65 -20.21 -4.12
N GLY A 94 -11.60 -19.70 -3.33
CA GLY A 94 -12.59 -20.49 -2.63
C GLY A 94 -13.88 -19.71 -2.38
N VAL A 95 -15.03 -20.36 -2.54
CA VAL A 95 -16.35 -19.79 -2.24
C VAL A 95 -17.12 -20.73 -1.31
N ILE A 96 -17.38 -20.26 -0.09
CA ILE A 96 -18.20 -20.95 0.91
C ILE A 96 -19.57 -20.29 0.96
N SER A 97 -20.61 -21.01 0.55
CA SER A 97 -21.97 -20.48 0.45
C SER A 97 -23.02 -21.58 0.50
N ALA A 98 -24.29 -21.22 0.67
CA ALA A 98 -25.41 -22.14 0.53
C ALA A 98 -25.75 -22.38 -0.94
N THR A 99 -26.21 -23.59 -1.28
CA THR A 99 -26.79 -23.95 -2.59
C THR A 99 -28.29 -23.63 -2.68
N GLU A 100 -28.94 -23.42 -1.53
CA GLU A 100 -30.39 -23.23 -1.41
C GLU A 100 -30.73 -22.10 -0.41
N LEU A 101 -32.03 -21.82 -0.27
CA LEU A 101 -32.55 -20.92 0.76
C LEU A 101 -32.08 -21.36 2.15
N ALA A 102 -31.57 -20.39 2.92
CA ALA A 102 -30.94 -20.61 4.21
C ALA A 102 -31.59 -19.74 5.29
N SER A 103 -31.63 -20.24 6.53
CA SER A 103 -32.10 -19.45 7.67
C SER A 103 -31.03 -18.47 8.14
N SER A 104 -31.38 -17.18 8.33
CA SER A 104 -30.44 -16.14 8.79
C SER A 104 -29.82 -16.44 10.15
N ARG A 105 -30.61 -16.97 11.11
CA ARG A 105 -30.11 -17.36 12.44
C ARG A 105 -29.08 -18.50 12.37
N GLN A 106 -29.34 -19.50 11.53
CA GLN A 106 -28.40 -20.61 11.33
C GLN A 106 -27.16 -20.17 10.54
N ASN A 107 -27.29 -19.21 9.61
CA ASN A 107 -26.16 -18.59 8.92
C ASN A 107 -25.24 -17.87 9.91
N ALA A 108 -25.79 -17.08 10.84
CA ALA A 108 -25.00 -16.40 11.84
C ALA A 108 -24.20 -17.39 12.71
N SER A 109 -24.83 -18.48 13.17
CA SER A 109 -24.16 -19.52 13.95
C SER A 109 -23.07 -20.24 13.15
N LEU A 110 -23.38 -20.68 11.92
CA LEU A 110 -22.41 -21.36 11.07
C LEU A 110 -21.23 -20.46 10.74
N ASN A 111 -21.48 -19.20 10.38
CA ASN A 111 -20.44 -18.24 10.03
C ASN A 111 -19.53 -17.94 11.22
N LEU A 112 -20.09 -17.76 12.43
CA LEU A 112 -19.29 -17.56 13.64
C LEU A 112 -18.37 -18.76 13.91
N THR A 113 -18.89 -19.99 13.86
CA THR A 113 -18.08 -21.19 14.05
C THR A 113 -17.04 -21.35 12.95
N LEU A 114 -17.38 -21.07 11.68
CA LEU A 114 -16.44 -21.11 10.57
C LEU A 114 -15.24 -20.19 10.82
N PHE A 115 -15.50 -18.93 11.21
CA PHE A 115 -14.43 -17.96 11.51
C PHE A 115 -13.58 -18.39 12.71
N GLN A 116 -14.19 -18.91 13.78
CA GLN A 116 -13.46 -19.47 14.92
C GLN A 116 -12.52 -20.61 14.52
N GLN A 117 -12.91 -21.42 13.54
CA GLN A 117 -12.08 -22.52 13.05
C GLN A 117 -11.01 -22.05 12.06
N LEU A 118 -11.32 -21.14 11.13
CA LEU A 118 -10.35 -20.57 10.19
C LEU A 118 -9.17 -19.90 10.92
N PHE A 119 -9.47 -19.19 12.01
CA PHE A 119 -8.48 -18.52 12.85
C PHE A 119 -8.12 -19.30 14.12
N ARG A 120 -8.25 -20.63 14.09
CA ARG A 120 -7.84 -21.47 15.21
C ARG A 120 -6.33 -21.66 15.20
N LEU A 121 -5.70 -21.34 16.32
CA LEU A 121 -4.28 -21.59 16.53
C LEU A 121 -4.05 -23.04 16.97
N ASP A 122 -3.02 -23.64 16.39
CA ASP A 122 -2.44 -24.87 16.88
C ASP A 122 -1.70 -24.55 18.20
N PRO A 123 -2.03 -25.23 19.31
CA PRO A 123 -1.47 -24.90 20.62
C PRO A 123 0.02 -25.24 20.75
N THR A 124 0.57 -26.08 19.87
CA THR A 124 1.97 -26.49 19.87
C THR A 124 2.82 -25.57 19.01
N THR A 125 2.36 -25.25 17.80
CA THR A 125 3.12 -24.44 16.84
C THR A 125 2.82 -22.95 16.93
N GLY A 126 1.66 -22.57 17.49
CA GLY A 126 1.20 -21.19 17.52
C GLY A 126 0.69 -20.67 16.17
N GLN A 127 0.51 -21.54 15.18
CA GLN A 127 0.17 -21.17 13.81
C GLN A 127 -1.30 -21.48 13.47
N PHE A 128 -1.86 -20.74 12.52
CA PHE A 128 -3.14 -21.12 11.91
C PHE A 128 -2.95 -22.36 11.03
N TYR A 129 -3.77 -23.39 11.23
CA TYR A 129 -3.53 -24.71 10.61
C TYR A 129 -4.71 -25.28 9.82
N GLN A 130 -5.91 -24.73 10.02
CA GLN A 130 -7.14 -25.27 9.44
C GLN A 130 -7.26 -24.93 7.96
N THR A 131 -7.59 -25.93 7.14
CA THR A 131 -8.00 -25.72 5.75
C THR A 131 -9.44 -25.20 5.69
N LEU A 132 -9.84 -24.64 4.54
CA LEU A 132 -11.21 -24.17 4.31
C LEU A 132 -12.24 -25.30 4.52
N SER A 133 -11.94 -26.51 4.05
CA SER A 133 -12.83 -27.66 4.19
C SER A 133 -12.96 -28.15 5.62
N GLN A 134 -11.85 -28.20 6.39
CA GLN A 134 -11.87 -28.57 7.80
C GLN A 134 -12.66 -27.56 8.63
N ALA A 135 -12.47 -26.26 8.37
CA ALA A 135 -13.20 -25.20 9.06
C ALA A 135 -14.70 -25.25 8.74
N LEU A 136 -15.07 -25.46 7.48
CA LEU A 136 -16.47 -25.62 7.08
C LEU A 136 -17.10 -26.88 7.66
N LEU A 137 -16.40 -28.01 7.65
CA LEU A 137 -16.89 -29.26 8.24
C LEU A 137 -17.19 -29.09 9.73
N ALA A 138 -16.30 -28.44 10.48
CA ALA A 138 -16.52 -28.15 11.89
C ALA A 138 -17.68 -27.17 12.13
N ALA A 139 -17.92 -26.23 11.21
CA ALA A 139 -19.06 -25.32 11.27
C ALA A 139 -20.41 -25.98 10.93
N LYS A 140 -20.40 -27.11 10.22
CA LYS A 140 -21.59 -27.90 9.87
C LYS A 140 -22.09 -28.74 11.06
N GLY A 141 -22.56 -28.07 12.11
CA GLY A 141 -23.07 -28.67 13.35
C GLY A 141 -24.44 -29.36 13.25
N GLY A 142 -24.81 -29.92 12.10
CA GLY A 142 -26.04 -30.72 11.93
C GLY A 142 -27.35 -29.93 11.73
N SER A 143 -27.28 -28.61 11.54
CA SER A 143 -28.46 -27.78 11.22
C SER A 143 -28.97 -28.00 9.78
N THR A 144 -30.18 -27.52 9.47
CA THR A 144 -30.69 -27.53 8.09
C THR A 144 -29.77 -26.77 7.13
N ASN A 145 -29.23 -25.61 7.53
CA ASN A 145 -28.24 -24.91 6.72
C ASN A 145 -26.95 -25.73 6.54
N SER A 146 -26.55 -26.55 7.52
CA SER A 146 -25.33 -27.37 7.40
C SER A 146 -25.36 -28.31 6.19
N GLN A 147 -26.55 -28.79 5.82
CA GLN A 147 -26.76 -29.65 4.65
C GLN A 147 -26.62 -28.88 3.32
N LYS A 148 -26.85 -27.56 3.34
CA LYS A 148 -26.91 -26.68 2.16
C LYS A 148 -25.60 -25.94 1.87
N TYR A 149 -24.75 -25.77 2.88
CA TYR A 149 -23.47 -25.09 2.72
C TYR A 149 -22.45 -25.97 2.00
N GLN A 150 -21.60 -25.37 1.19
CA GLN A 150 -20.60 -26.06 0.39
C GLN A 150 -19.35 -25.19 0.24
N LEU A 151 -18.27 -25.77 -0.28
CA LEU A 151 -17.06 -25.06 -0.70
C LEU A 151 -16.83 -25.35 -2.19
N LEU A 152 -16.89 -24.32 -3.03
CA LEU A 152 -16.33 -24.36 -4.38
C LEU A 152 -14.86 -23.96 -4.28
N GLY A 153 -13.96 -24.73 -4.89
CA GLY A 153 -12.51 -24.50 -4.85
C GLY A 153 -11.76 -25.69 -4.26
N ASP A 154 -10.46 -25.52 -4.02
CA ASP A 154 -9.61 -26.57 -3.46
C ASP A 154 -9.85 -26.73 -1.95
N ALA A 155 -10.29 -27.93 -1.55
CA ALA A 155 -10.56 -28.31 -0.17
C ALA A 155 -9.33 -28.18 0.77
N GLY A 156 -8.12 -28.33 0.22
CA GLY A 156 -6.85 -28.23 0.95
C GLY A 156 -6.35 -26.81 1.17
N THR A 157 -7.03 -25.80 0.60
CA THR A 157 -6.65 -24.39 0.71
C THR A 157 -6.60 -23.96 2.18
N ARG A 158 -5.54 -23.23 2.54
CA ARG A 158 -5.43 -22.50 3.81
C ARG A 158 -5.44 -21.00 3.53
N LEU A 159 -5.90 -20.20 4.48
CA LEU A 159 -5.80 -18.75 4.34
C LEU A 159 -4.32 -18.35 4.39
N ASN A 160 -3.90 -17.53 3.43
CA ASN A 160 -2.58 -16.91 3.46
C ASN A 160 -2.64 -15.70 4.39
N VAL A 161 -2.41 -15.95 5.67
CA VAL A 161 -2.40 -14.95 6.74
C VAL A 161 -1.00 -14.87 7.35
N PRO A 162 -0.65 -13.75 8.01
CA PRO A 162 0.68 -13.57 8.57
C PRO A 162 1.05 -14.69 9.55
N ARG A 163 2.29 -15.17 9.46
CA ARG A 163 2.75 -16.35 10.20
C ARG A 163 3.06 -16.04 11.65
N GLN A 164 3.73 -14.93 11.91
CA GLN A 164 4.10 -14.51 13.25
C GLN A 164 3.11 -13.50 13.84
N PHE A 165 3.21 -13.27 15.15
CA PHE A 165 2.43 -12.27 15.86
C PHE A 165 3.31 -11.07 16.17
N VAL A 166 2.70 -9.88 16.17
CA VAL A 166 3.36 -8.66 16.61
C VAL A 166 2.68 -8.17 17.87
N GLU A 167 3.45 -8.02 18.93
CA GLU A 167 3.00 -7.36 20.16
C GLU A 167 3.45 -5.91 20.12
N VAL A 168 2.50 -4.98 20.31
CA VAL A 168 2.77 -3.54 20.25
C VAL A 168 2.45 -2.90 21.59
N ALA A 169 3.41 -2.14 22.11
CA ALA A 169 3.29 -1.34 23.31
C ALA A 169 3.43 0.15 22.98
N LEU A 170 2.72 0.98 23.73
CA LEU A 170 2.82 2.43 23.66
C LEU A 170 3.42 2.95 24.96
N GLU A 171 4.33 3.91 24.83
CA GLU A 171 5.04 4.56 25.93
C GLU A 171 4.96 6.09 25.77
N ASP A 172 4.96 6.80 26.90
CA ASP A 172 5.23 8.24 26.90
C ASP A 172 6.72 8.52 26.60
N THR A 173 7.10 9.80 26.51
CA THR A 173 8.49 10.20 26.25
C THR A 173 9.46 9.85 27.38
N ASN A 174 8.96 9.46 28.56
CA ASN A 174 9.75 9.00 29.70
C ASN A 174 9.89 7.47 29.75
N GLY A 175 9.29 6.75 28.80
CA GLY A 175 9.29 5.29 28.74
C GLY A 175 8.24 4.62 29.63
N ASN A 176 7.26 5.36 30.16
CA ASN A 176 6.17 4.77 30.93
C ASN A 176 5.10 4.19 29.99
N PRO A 177 4.61 2.97 30.22
CA PRO A 177 3.53 2.40 29.43
C PRO A 177 2.25 3.24 29.48
N VAL A 178 1.63 3.47 28.33
CA VAL A 178 0.36 4.20 28.20
C VAL A 178 -0.65 3.43 27.37
N THR A 179 -1.92 3.53 27.73
CA THR A 179 -3.06 3.04 26.93
C THR A 179 -3.96 4.16 26.46
N ALA A 180 -3.71 5.38 26.95
CA ALA A 180 -4.38 6.61 26.57
C ALA A 180 -3.34 7.60 26.01
N ALA A 181 -3.62 8.12 24.82
CA ALA A 181 -2.76 9.04 24.10
C ALA A 181 -3.48 10.39 23.97
N ALA A 182 -2.94 11.44 24.57
CA ALA A 182 -3.52 12.77 24.52
C ALA A 182 -3.18 13.45 23.18
N ARG A 183 -4.15 14.17 22.59
CA ARG A 183 -3.88 15.02 21.43
C ARG A 183 -2.71 15.99 21.70
N GLY A 184 -1.80 16.13 20.73
CA GLY A 184 -0.58 16.93 20.84
C GLY A 184 0.58 16.23 21.57
N GLN A 185 0.36 15.05 22.15
CA GLN A 185 1.41 14.25 22.77
C GLN A 185 2.20 13.48 21.71
N VAL A 186 3.53 13.41 21.89
CA VAL A 186 4.38 12.45 21.17
C VAL A 186 4.35 11.12 21.91
N ILE A 187 4.02 10.05 21.20
CA ILE A 187 3.95 8.68 21.73
C ILE A 187 5.08 7.86 21.12
N GLN A 188 5.80 7.13 21.96
CA GLN A 188 6.74 6.11 21.53
C GLN A 188 5.98 4.80 21.34
N VAL A 189 6.17 4.16 20.20
CA VAL A 189 5.65 2.83 19.87
C VAL A 189 6.83 1.87 19.87
N ARG A 190 6.65 0.72 20.52
CA ARG A 190 7.59 -0.40 20.48
C ARG A 190 6.85 -1.65 20.03
N GLY A 191 7.48 -2.42 19.17
CA GLY A 191 6.94 -3.72 18.78
C GLY A 191 7.97 -4.82 18.84
N GLN A 192 7.47 -6.03 19.05
CA GLN A 192 8.25 -7.25 19.00
C GLN A 192 7.50 -8.35 18.25
N VAL A 193 8.23 -9.14 17.47
CA VAL A 193 7.73 -10.29 16.74
C VAL A 193 7.82 -11.52 17.62
N VAL A 194 6.72 -12.24 17.81
CA VAL A 194 6.62 -13.42 18.66
C VAL A 194 5.94 -14.56 17.93
N ASN A 195 6.30 -15.79 18.29
CA ASN A 195 5.79 -17.00 17.61
C ASN A 195 4.32 -17.31 17.90
N ARG A 196 3.79 -16.74 18.98
CA ARG A 196 2.38 -16.79 19.40
C ARG A 196 2.12 -15.66 20.40
N PRO A 197 0.88 -15.26 20.65
CA PRO A 197 0.57 -14.26 21.70
C PRO A 197 1.18 -14.68 23.05
N GLY A 198 1.95 -13.79 23.67
CA GLY A 198 2.71 -14.04 24.91
C GLY A 198 3.86 -15.05 24.77
N GLY A 199 4.27 -15.33 23.53
CA GLY A 199 5.27 -16.33 23.17
C GLY A 199 6.71 -15.83 23.27
N SER A 200 7.61 -16.54 22.59
CA SER A 200 9.03 -16.19 22.52
C SER A 200 9.29 -15.27 21.35
N LEU A 201 10.26 -14.36 21.52
CA LEU A 201 10.75 -13.47 20.47
C LEU A 201 11.24 -14.28 19.26
N VAL A 202 10.84 -13.87 18.07
CA VAL A 202 11.30 -14.40 16.79
C VAL A 202 12.25 -13.37 16.20
N ALA A 203 13.51 -13.75 15.98
CA ALA A 203 14.46 -12.88 15.31
C ALA A 203 14.07 -12.73 13.83
N LEU A 204 13.84 -11.49 13.41
CA LEU A 204 13.45 -11.14 12.05
C LEU A 204 14.04 -9.76 11.74
N ASP A 205 14.72 -9.64 10.60
CA ASP A 205 15.20 -8.36 10.07
C ASP A 205 14.36 -8.03 8.83
N GLY A 206 14.04 -6.75 8.63
CA GLY A 206 13.21 -6.29 7.52
C GLY A 206 12.51 -4.96 7.84
N SER A 207 11.21 -4.86 7.55
CA SER A 207 10.43 -3.65 7.82
C SER A 207 9.15 -3.91 8.63
N ALA A 208 8.74 -2.91 9.40
CA ALA A 208 7.49 -2.88 10.15
C ALA A 208 6.61 -1.73 9.64
N SER A 209 5.54 -2.05 8.93
CA SER A 209 4.54 -1.07 8.47
C SER A 209 3.46 -0.87 9.53
N LEU A 210 3.23 0.37 9.93
CA LEU A 210 2.22 0.72 10.93
C LEU A 210 1.11 1.59 10.36
N LEU A 211 -0.10 1.30 10.83
CA LEU A 211 -1.28 2.14 10.69
C LEU A 211 -1.84 2.40 12.09
N ILE A 212 -1.77 3.65 12.53
CA ILE A 212 -2.32 4.08 13.82
C ILE A 212 -3.57 4.90 13.52
N GLU A 213 -4.70 4.45 14.01
CA GLU A 213 -6.02 5.01 13.75
C GLU A 213 -6.62 5.61 15.03
N ASP A 214 -7.37 6.70 14.89
CA ASP A 214 -8.09 7.33 16.00
C ASP A 214 -9.43 6.63 16.31
N ASP A 215 -10.29 7.27 17.11
CA ASP A 215 -11.55 6.67 17.51
C ASP A 215 -12.47 6.36 16.32
N ALA A 216 -12.71 5.07 16.09
CA ALA A 216 -13.62 4.61 15.04
C ALA A 216 -15.04 5.18 15.26
N PRO A 217 -15.60 5.90 14.27
CA PRO A 217 -16.93 6.47 14.42
C PRO A 217 -17.98 5.35 14.45
N LEU A 218 -18.99 5.56 15.28
CA LEU A 218 -20.16 4.68 15.38
C LEU A 218 -21.31 5.30 14.62
N ASP A 219 -21.99 4.49 13.81
CA ASP A 219 -23.21 4.90 13.12
C ASP A 219 -24.38 4.02 13.58
N SER A 220 -25.48 4.67 13.93
CA SER A 220 -26.72 3.98 14.23
C SER A 220 -27.44 3.70 12.92
N ILE A 221 -27.77 2.44 12.69
CA ILE A 221 -28.62 2.07 11.56
C ILE A 221 -30.05 2.56 11.88
N PRO A 222 -30.66 3.43 11.06
CA PRO A 222 -32.02 3.92 11.29
C PRO A 222 -33.01 2.75 11.41
N ASP A 223 -34.01 2.90 12.28
CA ASP A 223 -35.12 1.96 12.45
C ASP A 223 -34.75 0.52 12.84
N CYS A 224 -33.53 0.29 13.36
CA CYS A 224 -33.15 -0.96 14.00
C CYS A 224 -32.89 -0.75 15.51
N THR A 225 -33.12 -1.80 16.31
CA THR A 225 -32.61 -1.92 17.70
C THR A 225 -31.28 -2.68 17.74
N CYS A 226 -30.43 -2.45 16.74
CA CYS A 226 -29.16 -3.13 16.57
C CYS A 226 -28.00 -2.32 17.15
N PRO A 227 -26.91 -2.96 17.64
CA PRO A 227 -25.73 -2.24 18.07
C PRO A 227 -25.20 -1.34 16.94
N PRO A 228 -24.70 -0.13 17.26
CA PRO A 228 -24.16 0.77 16.25
C PRO A 228 -22.96 0.13 15.53
N TYR A 229 -22.85 0.39 14.23
CA TYR A 229 -21.79 -0.18 13.41
C TYR A 229 -20.54 0.70 13.45
N PRO A 230 -19.35 0.14 13.79
CA PRO A 230 -18.10 0.88 13.72
C PRO A 230 -17.61 1.01 12.28
N TYR A 231 -17.37 2.23 11.83
CA TYR A 231 -16.77 2.51 10.53
C TYR A 231 -15.24 2.53 10.60
N ARG A 232 -14.61 2.62 9.42
CA ARG A 232 -13.16 2.80 9.32
C ARG A 232 -12.75 4.07 10.07
N ALA A 233 -11.82 3.94 11.00
CA ALA A 233 -11.23 5.04 11.74
C ALA A 233 -10.30 5.86 10.84
N ALA A 234 -10.03 7.11 11.22
CA ALA A 234 -9.11 7.97 10.48
C ALA A 234 -7.66 7.66 10.88
N PRO A 235 -6.70 7.68 9.94
CA PRO A 235 -5.30 7.45 10.27
C PRO A 235 -4.73 8.69 10.97
N MET A 236 -4.06 8.47 12.10
CA MET A 236 -3.18 9.45 12.76
C MET A 236 -1.73 9.31 12.27
N PHE A 237 -1.33 8.09 11.91
CA PHE A 237 0.01 7.78 11.39
C PHE A 237 -0.07 6.62 10.40
N ARG A 238 0.73 6.70 9.33
CA ARG A 238 0.93 5.64 8.34
C ARG A 238 2.38 5.69 7.85
N GLY A 239 3.21 4.74 8.26
CA GLY A 239 4.66 4.79 8.05
C GLY A 239 5.33 3.44 8.29
N ASP A 240 6.58 3.33 7.87
CA ASP A 240 7.42 2.15 8.06
C ASP A 240 8.52 2.45 9.08
N TRP A 241 8.92 1.43 9.84
CA TRP A 241 10.11 1.46 10.69
C TRP A 241 11.01 0.27 10.41
N ALA A 242 12.31 0.45 10.61
CA ALA A 242 13.26 -0.63 10.50
C ALA A 242 12.96 -1.72 11.55
N LEU A 243 12.88 -2.97 11.09
CA LEU A 243 12.76 -4.14 11.95
C LEU A 243 14.15 -4.78 12.06
N SER A 244 14.63 -4.95 13.29
CA SER A 244 15.88 -5.67 13.52
C SER A 244 15.79 -6.61 14.72
N GLY A 245 16.27 -7.84 14.54
CA GLY A 245 16.26 -8.88 15.56
C GLY A 245 14.87 -9.13 16.14
N GLY A 246 13.82 -8.94 15.33
CA GLY A 246 12.42 -9.09 15.73
C GLY A 246 11.85 -7.92 16.52
N ARG A 247 12.50 -6.76 16.52
CA ARG A 247 12.04 -5.57 17.26
C ARG A 247 12.05 -4.33 16.37
N PHE A 248 11.09 -3.45 16.61
CA PHE A 248 11.02 -2.13 15.98
C PHE A 248 10.61 -1.08 17.01
N SER A 249 10.94 0.18 16.74
CA SER A 249 10.64 1.29 17.63
C SER A 249 10.49 2.56 16.81
N GLY A 250 9.43 3.32 17.04
CA GLY A 250 9.24 4.60 16.37
C GLY A 250 8.29 5.50 17.13
N ARG A 251 8.08 6.72 16.64
CA ARG A 251 7.29 7.75 17.32
C ARG A 251 6.21 8.26 16.40
N PHE A 252 5.18 8.85 16.98
CA PHE A 252 4.25 9.71 16.25
C PHE A 252 3.69 10.77 17.18
N LEU A 253 3.25 11.89 16.60
CA LEU A 253 2.49 12.90 17.33
C LEU A 253 0.99 12.62 17.15
N VAL A 254 0.22 12.60 18.23
CA VAL A 254 -1.24 12.43 18.18
C VAL A 254 -1.85 13.71 17.61
N PRO A 255 -2.50 13.69 16.43
CA PRO A 255 -2.99 14.91 15.81
C PRO A 255 -4.04 15.62 16.65
N MET A 256 -4.02 16.95 16.66
CA MET A 256 -5.00 17.76 17.38
C MET A 256 -6.43 17.59 16.84
N ASP A 257 -6.56 17.19 15.56
CA ASP A 257 -7.83 16.90 14.88
C ASP A 257 -8.36 15.48 15.14
N ALA A 258 -7.55 14.57 15.72
CA ALA A 258 -7.89 13.14 15.85
C ALA A 258 -9.11 12.87 16.73
N ALA A 259 -10.08 12.06 16.28
CA ALA A 259 -11.29 11.76 17.04
C ALA A 259 -10.97 11.12 18.42
N LYS A 260 -11.60 11.65 19.48
CA LYS A 260 -11.40 11.18 20.85
C LYS A 260 -12.30 9.97 21.14
N GLY A 261 -11.77 9.00 21.86
CA GLY A 261 -12.52 7.84 22.33
C GLY A 261 -11.68 6.58 22.42
N PRO A 262 -12.27 5.47 22.90
CA PRO A 262 -11.55 4.24 23.24
C PRO A 262 -11.35 3.30 22.05
N ARG A 263 -11.84 3.62 20.85
CA ARG A 263 -11.83 2.72 19.68
C ARG A 263 -10.66 3.01 18.72
N GLY A 264 -9.66 3.75 19.17
CA GLY A 264 -8.39 3.89 18.46
C GLY A 264 -7.64 2.57 18.42
N ARG A 265 -6.83 2.38 17.38
CA ARG A 265 -6.09 1.13 17.18
C ARG A 265 -4.76 1.37 16.49
N VAL A 266 -3.73 0.73 17.01
CA VAL A 266 -2.44 0.54 16.34
C VAL A 266 -2.49 -0.80 15.63
N ARG A 267 -2.17 -0.83 14.35
CA ARG A 267 -1.97 -2.05 13.56
C ARG A 267 -0.52 -2.08 13.08
N ALA A 268 0.11 -3.23 13.20
CA ALA A 268 1.45 -3.47 12.69
C ALA A 268 1.44 -4.70 11.78
N TYR A 269 2.12 -4.57 10.65
CA TYR A 269 2.49 -5.68 9.78
C TYR A 269 4.00 -5.66 9.64
N VAL A 270 4.66 -6.79 9.81
CA VAL A 270 6.11 -6.93 9.62
C VAL A 270 6.36 -7.83 8.42
N ALA A 271 7.32 -7.45 7.60
CA ALA A 271 7.82 -8.24 6.48
C ALA A 271 9.31 -8.47 6.68
N GLY A 272 9.71 -9.73 6.78
CA GLY A 272 11.11 -10.14 6.88
C GLY A 272 11.78 -10.24 5.53
N ASP A 273 13.08 -9.98 5.51
CA ASP A 273 13.92 -10.12 4.30
C ASP A 273 14.01 -11.58 3.81
N ASP A 274 13.73 -12.56 4.69
CA ASP A 274 13.66 -13.99 4.39
C ASP A 274 12.29 -14.46 3.88
N GLY A 275 11.32 -13.55 3.80
CA GLY A 275 9.95 -13.83 3.39
C GLY A 275 9.03 -14.35 4.51
N ASP A 276 9.48 -14.42 5.76
CA ASP A 276 8.59 -14.58 6.91
C ASP A 276 7.88 -13.25 7.22
N ASP A 277 6.72 -13.33 7.85
CA ASP A 277 5.90 -12.14 8.11
C ASP A 277 5.12 -12.26 9.41
N GLY A 278 4.55 -11.15 9.86
CA GLY A 278 3.76 -11.14 11.08
C GLY A 278 2.82 -9.97 11.17
N ALA A 279 1.79 -10.10 12.00
CA ALA A 279 0.85 -9.02 12.23
C ALA A 279 0.39 -8.92 13.68
N GLY A 280 -0.03 -7.73 14.05
CA GLY A 280 -0.49 -7.43 15.39
C GLY A 280 -1.36 -6.19 15.44
N SER A 281 -2.10 -6.08 16.54
CA SER A 281 -2.84 -4.87 16.83
C SER A 281 -2.94 -4.62 18.33
N SER A 282 -2.95 -3.35 18.70
CA SER A 282 -3.18 -2.89 20.08
C SER A 282 -4.21 -1.78 20.09
N ALA A 283 -5.05 -1.73 21.12
CA ALA A 283 -6.03 -0.66 21.28
C ALA A 283 -5.36 0.60 21.85
N VAL A 284 -5.86 1.77 21.47
CA VAL A 284 -5.42 3.05 22.03
C VAL A 284 -6.63 3.94 22.27
N THR A 285 -6.71 4.53 23.46
CA THR A 285 -7.73 5.55 23.77
C THR A 285 -7.19 6.92 23.42
N VAL A 286 -7.86 7.66 22.53
CA VAL A 286 -7.49 9.05 22.23
C VAL A 286 -8.20 10.00 23.19
N THR A 287 -7.44 10.82 23.91
CA THR A 287 -7.97 11.73 24.93
C THR A 287 -7.74 13.21 24.58
N ALA A 288 -8.35 14.10 25.34
CA ALA A 288 -8.09 15.53 25.21
C ALA A 288 -6.63 15.85 25.58
N GLY A 289 -6.07 16.84 24.90
CA GLY A 289 -4.72 17.34 25.17
C GLY A 289 -4.56 18.76 24.62
N ALA A 290 -3.33 19.22 24.52
CA ALA A 290 -2.98 20.57 24.10
C ALA A 290 -1.87 20.52 23.03
N PRO A 291 -1.86 21.47 22.07
CA PRO A 291 -0.78 21.52 21.09
C PRO A 291 0.55 21.84 21.80
N PRO A 292 1.68 21.28 21.34
CA PRO A 292 3.00 21.73 21.76
C PRO A 292 3.17 23.24 21.52
N ALA A 293 3.90 23.92 22.38
CA ALA A 293 4.08 25.37 22.29
C ALA A 293 5.10 25.81 21.23
N ASP A 294 5.87 24.88 20.69
CA ASP A 294 7.12 25.19 19.98
C ASP A 294 6.96 25.24 18.45
N ASP A 295 5.78 24.90 17.94
CA ASP A 295 5.51 24.85 16.51
C ASP A 295 4.26 25.66 16.12
N HIS A 296 4.44 26.52 15.13
CA HIS A 296 3.47 27.50 14.65
C HIS A 296 3.46 27.65 13.13
N ALA A 297 4.22 26.83 12.40
CA ALA A 297 4.36 26.92 10.95
C ALA A 297 3.88 25.64 10.30
N GLY A 298 3.16 25.75 9.19
CA GLY A 298 2.77 24.59 8.39
C GLY A 298 3.94 23.92 7.67
N PRO A 299 3.70 22.76 7.04
CA PRO A 299 4.74 21.88 6.53
C PRO A 299 5.55 22.50 5.39
N ARG A 300 6.84 22.17 5.31
CA ARG A 300 7.65 22.41 4.11
C ARG A 300 7.22 21.45 3.00
N ILE A 301 6.81 21.99 1.86
CA ILE A 301 6.34 21.21 0.70
C ILE A 301 7.36 21.32 -0.44
N THR A 302 7.79 20.19 -1.00
CA THR A 302 8.62 20.11 -2.21
C THR A 302 7.90 19.31 -3.29
N LEU A 303 7.73 19.91 -4.46
CA LEU A 303 7.04 19.32 -5.60
C LEU A 303 8.05 18.93 -6.66
N SER A 304 7.97 17.70 -7.15
CA SER A 304 8.83 17.22 -8.23
C SER A 304 8.13 16.17 -9.09
N PHE A 305 8.54 16.07 -10.34
CA PHE A 305 8.29 14.89 -11.15
C PHE A 305 9.50 13.96 -11.08
N PRO A 306 9.34 12.65 -11.38
CA PRO A 306 10.45 11.72 -11.48
C PRO A 306 11.64 12.30 -12.27
N GLY A 307 12.79 12.35 -11.58
CA GLY A 307 14.06 12.90 -12.08
C GLY A 307 14.12 14.42 -12.23
N GLY A 308 13.11 15.16 -11.79
CA GLY A 308 13.14 16.63 -11.70
C GLY A 308 12.83 17.37 -13.01
N GLY A 309 12.30 16.66 -14.01
CA GLY A 309 11.91 17.25 -15.29
C GLY A 309 10.74 18.21 -15.14
N ARG A 310 10.72 19.27 -15.96
CA ARG A 310 9.56 20.18 -16.08
C ARG A 310 8.71 19.94 -17.32
N ALA A 311 9.18 19.11 -18.26
CA ALA A 311 8.38 18.62 -19.38
C ALA A 311 7.99 17.17 -19.07
N VAL A 312 6.69 16.89 -19.04
CA VAL A 312 6.14 15.60 -18.58
C VAL A 312 5.00 15.14 -19.47
N ARG A 313 4.66 13.86 -19.39
CA ARG A 313 3.50 13.31 -20.09
C ARG A 313 2.18 13.66 -19.43
N PRO A 314 1.05 13.54 -20.17
CA PRO A 314 -0.30 13.72 -19.61
C PRO A 314 -0.63 12.81 -18.40
N ASP A 315 0.03 11.66 -18.29
CA ASP A 315 -0.17 10.63 -17.25
C ASP A 315 0.96 10.60 -16.20
N ALA A 316 1.87 11.58 -16.20
CA ALA A 316 2.97 11.61 -15.25
C ALA A 316 2.49 11.64 -13.79
N VAL A 317 3.33 11.20 -12.85
CA VAL A 317 3.00 11.20 -11.42
C VAL A 317 3.77 12.32 -10.72
N LEU A 318 3.05 13.27 -10.13
CA LEU A 318 3.62 14.28 -9.26
C LEU A 318 4.00 13.64 -7.91
N ARG A 319 5.25 13.85 -7.49
CA ARG A 319 5.76 13.52 -6.17
C ARG A 319 5.68 14.75 -5.26
N VAL A 320 5.09 14.58 -4.08
CA VAL A 320 4.92 15.63 -3.07
C VAL A 320 5.66 15.20 -1.81
N ASP A 321 6.84 15.75 -1.57
CA ASP A 321 7.61 15.52 -0.35
C ASP A 321 7.24 16.59 0.69
N LEU A 322 6.88 16.13 1.89
CA LEU A 322 6.40 16.97 2.99
C LEU A 322 7.28 16.74 4.22
N SER A 323 7.59 17.81 4.94
CA SER A 323 8.32 17.74 6.21
C SER A 323 7.86 18.80 7.20
N ASP A 324 7.64 18.39 8.44
CA ASP A 324 7.19 19.25 9.53
C ASP A 324 7.61 18.67 10.90
N PRO A 325 8.06 19.47 11.88
CA PRO A 325 8.42 18.99 13.22
C PRO A 325 7.29 18.28 13.96
N SER A 326 6.04 18.70 13.73
CA SER A 326 4.83 18.10 14.30
C SER A 326 4.26 16.96 13.46
N GLY A 327 4.83 16.71 12.28
CA GLY A 327 4.34 15.72 11.32
C GLY A 327 3.18 16.25 10.47
N ILE A 328 2.72 15.43 9.53
CA ILE A 328 1.74 15.78 8.50
C ILE A 328 0.35 15.26 8.88
N LEU A 329 -0.66 16.13 8.84
CA LEU A 329 -2.04 15.76 9.15
C LEU A 329 -2.64 14.89 8.07
N ILE A 330 -3.02 13.67 8.47
CA ILE A 330 -3.59 12.67 7.56
C ILE A 330 -4.97 12.13 8.00
N THR A 331 -5.56 12.69 9.06
CA THR A 331 -6.85 12.20 9.62
C THR A 331 -8.02 12.37 8.65
N GLY A 332 -8.04 13.46 7.87
CA GLY A 332 -9.10 13.74 6.92
C GLY A 332 -10.44 14.20 7.53
N HIS A 333 -10.52 14.44 8.84
CA HIS A 333 -11.75 14.97 9.48
C HIS A 333 -12.08 16.38 9.02
N THR A 334 -11.07 17.20 8.78
CA THR A 334 -11.19 18.49 8.09
C THR A 334 -10.58 18.38 6.69
N PRO A 335 -11.36 18.11 5.63
CA PRO A 335 -10.82 17.86 4.28
C PRO A 335 -9.91 18.97 3.73
N ARG A 336 -10.13 20.22 4.14
CA ARG A 336 -9.29 21.37 3.76
C ARG A 336 -7.86 21.30 4.31
N ASN A 337 -7.65 20.60 5.42
CA ASN A 337 -6.34 20.45 6.06
C ASN A 337 -5.61 19.17 5.60
N GLY A 338 -6.24 18.35 4.74
CA GLY A 338 -5.55 17.25 4.07
C GLY A 338 -4.56 17.76 3.01
N ILE A 339 -3.93 16.83 2.31
CA ILE A 339 -3.05 17.12 1.19
C ILE A 339 -3.92 17.31 -0.06
N VAL A 340 -4.09 18.56 -0.49
CA VAL A 340 -4.98 18.94 -1.58
C VAL A 340 -4.19 19.44 -2.77
N VAL A 341 -4.45 18.87 -3.93
CA VAL A 341 -3.89 19.26 -5.22
C VAL A 341 -4.92 20.09 -5.99
N THR A 342 -4.48 21.21 -6.55
CA THR A 342 -5.23 22.01 -7.53
C THR A 342 -4.38 22.18 -8.78
N VAL A 343 -4.89 21.81 -9.94
CA VAL A 343 -4.24 22.03 -11.23
C VAL A 343 -4.91 23.24 -11.91
N ASP A 344 -4.10 24.13 -12.47
CA ASP A 344 -4.50 25.34 -13.22
C ASP A 344 -5.53 26.21 -12.52
N GLU A 345 -5.43 26.33 -11.19
CA GLU A 345 -6.36 27.11 -10.37
C GLU A 345 -7.83 26.65 -10.46
N ASN A 346 -8.10 25.47 -11.03
CA ASN A 346 -9.44 24.94 -11.16
C ASN A 346 -9.96 24.44 -9.81
N LEU A 347 -10.62 25.33 -9.07
CA LEU A 347 -11.14 25.02 -7.74
C LEU A 347 -12.27 23.98 -7.74
N ALA A 348 -12.93 23.75 -8.88
CA ALA A 348 -13.97 22.74 -9.02
C ALA A 348 -13.40 21.31 -9.11
N GLU A 349 -12.13 21.17 -9.49
CA GLU A 349 -11.48 19.87 -9.69
C GLU A 349 -10.38 19.58 -8.66
N ARG A 350 -10.44 20.23 -7.49
CA ARG A 350 -9.54 19.90 -6.37
C ARG A 350 -9.56 18.40 -6.07
N ARG A 351 -8.38 17.85 -5.82
CA ARG A 351 -8.19 16.44 -5.47
C ARG A 351 -7.54 16.33 -4.10
N GLU A 352 -8.16 15.56 -3.23
CA GLU A 352 -7.66 15.19 -1.92
C GLU A 352 -6.82 13.91 -2.09
N ILE A 353 -5.53 13.96 -1.75
CA ILE A 353 -4.58 12.86 -2.00
C ILE A 353 -3.94 12.30 -0.71
N THR A 354 -4.45 12.65 0.47
CA THR A 354 -3.93 12.22 1.78
C THR A 354 -3.83 10.70 1.90
N SER A 355 -4.73 9.96 1.25
CA SER A 355 -4.68 8.50 1.20
C SER A 355 -3.41 7.95 0.54
N SER A 356 -2.74 8.73 -0.33
CA SER A 356 -1.46 8.37 -0.96
C SER A 356 -0.23 8.70 -0.10
N PHE A 357 -0.40 9.49 0.96
CA PHE A 357 0.72 9.89 1.81
C PHE A 357 1.20 8.74 2.68
N HIS A 358 2.52 8.62 2.78
CA HIS A 358 3.22 7.70 3.65
C HIS A 358 4.40 8.40 4.30
N TYR A 359 4.58 8.24 5.60
CA TYR A 359 5.79 8.69 6.29
C TYR A 359 7.00 7.90 5.79
N ALA A 360 8.14 8.58 5.71
CA ALA A 360 9.42 7.95 5.39
C ALA A 360 9.83 6.99 6.52
N GLU A 361 10.65 6.00 6.18
CA GLU A 361 11.18 5.03 7.14
C GLU A 361 11.82 5.76 8.34
N ASP A 362 11.50 5.28 9.56
CA ASP A 362 12.00 5.81 10.83
C ASP A 362 11.66 7.29 11.11
N SER A 363 10.72 7.86 10.35
CA SER A 363 10.28 9.24 10.49
C SER A 363 8.79 9.35 10.83
N TYR A 364 8.44 10.35 11.64
CA TYR A 364 7.07 10.84 11.80
C TYR A 364 6.93 12.31 11.40
N GLN A 365 8.01 12.88 10.86
CA GLN A 365 8.12 14.30 10.54
C GLN A 365 8.17 14.51 9.04
N SER A 366 8.51 13.48 8.26
CA SER A 366 8.68 13.58 6.81
C SER A 366 8.08 12.39 6.09
N GLY A 367 7.61 12.62 4.87
CA GLY A 367 7.01 11.59 4.04
C GLY A 367 6.71 12.07 2.64
N THR A 368 6.09 11.20 1.85
CA THR A 368 5.80 11.45 0.44
C THR A 368 4.37 11.08 0.10
N ALA A 369 3.70 11.91 -0.68
CA ALA A 369 2.44 11.64 -1.36
C ALA A 369 2.62 11.64 -2.88
N PHE A 370 1.70 10.99 -3.59
CA PHE A 370 1.76 10.84 -5.04
C PHE A 370 0.43 11.23 -5.69
N TYR A 371 0.51 11.94 -6.82
CA TYR A 371 -0.66 12.34 -7.58
C TYR A 371 -0.46 12.05 -9.08
N PRO A 372 -1.14 11.03 -9.65
CA PRO A 372 -1.13 10.81 -11.09
C PRO A 372 -1.89 11.93 -11.80
N LEU A 373 -1.27 12.50 -12.84
CA LEU A 373 -1.93 13.48 -13.70
C LEU A 373 -3.04 12.78 -14.49
N GLY A 374 -4.22 13.40 -14.52
CA GLY A 374 -5.43 12.84 -15.11
C GLY A 374 -5.55 13.00 -16.63
N GLY A 375 -4.44 12.89 -17.38
CA GLY A 375 -4.46 13.08 -18.82
C GLY A 375 -4.63 14.55 -19.22
N LEU A 376 -3.78 15.44 -18.68
CA LEU A 376 -3.87 16.87 -18.96
C LEU A 376 -3.60 17.19 -20.44
N PRO A 377 -4.24 18.24 -21.01
CA PRO A 377 -3.94 18.70 -22.36
C PRO A 377 -2.45 19.06 -22.55
N ALA A 378 -1.97 19.07 -23.78
CA ALA A 378 -0.61 19.55 -24.05
C ALA A 378 -0.50 21.07 -23.84
N GLY A 379 0.60 21.52 -23.24
CA GLY A 379 0.86 22.94 -22.98
C GLY A 379 1.39 23.24 -21.58
N PRO A 380 1.50 24.52 -21.20
CA PRO A 380 1.94 24.93 -19.87
C PRO A 380 0.83 24.71 -18.83
N HIS A 381 1.21 24.18 -17.68
CA HIS A 381 0.33 23.92 -16.55
C HIS A 381 0.98 24.37 -15.24
N ARG A 382 0.15 24.65 -14.24
CA ARG A 382 0.58 24.92 -12.87
C ARG A 382 -0.14 23.99 -11.92
N VAL A 383 0.62 23.33 -11.05
CA VAL A 383 0.05 22.61 -9.91
C VAL A 383 0.33 23.37 -8.63
N ARG A 384 -0.70 23.49 -7.79
CA ARG A 384 -0.61 23.94 -6.40
C ARG A 384 -0.95 22.79 -5.48
N VAL A 385 -0.14 22.58 -4.46
CA VAL A 385 -0.41 21.64 -3.37
C VAL A 385 -0.47 22.38 -2.06
N SER A 386 -1.51 22.14 -1.27
CA SER A 386 -1.63 22.60 0.11
C SER A 386 -1.63 21.41 1.07
N ALA A 387 -0.99 21.54 2.22
CA ALA A 387 -1.00 20.52 3.27
C ALA A 387 -0.90 21.18 4.65
N SER A 388 -1.39 20.49 5.68
CA SER A 388 -1.29 20.92 7.07
C SER A 388 -0.48 19.97 7.94
N ASP A 389 0.06 20.51 9.03
CA ASP A 389 0.69 19.73 10.08
C ASP A 389 -0.36 19.18 11.07
N ASN A 390 0.06 18.27 11.94
CA ASN A 390 -0.80 17.59 12.92
C ASN A 390 -1.40 18.53 14.00
N LEU A 391 -0.98 19.78 14.11
CA LEU A 391 -1.52 20.77 15.05
C LEU A 391 -2.70 21.55 14.47
N ALA A 392 -2.96 21.44 13.17
CA ALA A 392 -4.09 22.08 12.53
C ALA A 392 -5.44 21.57 13.07
N VAL A 393 -6.30 22.49 13.54
CA VAL A 393 -7.66 22.19 14.02
C VAL A 393 -8.71 23.03 13.28
N GLY A 394 -9.64 22.35 12.62
CA GLY A 394 -10.75 22.98 11.93
C GLY A 394 -10.34 23.88 10.75
N ILE A 395 -11.31 24.61 10.19
CA ILE A 395 -11.15 25.37 8.94
C ILE A 395 -10.25 26.61 9.06
N GLY A 396 -10.00 27.08 10.30
CA GLY A 396 -9.27 28.30 10.63
C GLY A 396 -7.77 28.12 10.86
N ALA A 397 -7.25 26.89 10.77
CA ALA A 397 -5.85 26.55 11.05
C ALA A 397 -4.86 27.00 9.96
N ALA A 398 -4.93 28.27 9.54
CA ALA A 398 -4.11 28.79 8.44
C ALA A 398 -2.61 28.86 8.77
N GLN A 399 -2.24 29.03 10.06
CA GLN A 399 -0.84 29.07 10.50
C GLN A 399 -0.15 27.70 10.34
N HIS A 400 -0.92 26.63 10.51
CA HIS A 400 -0.51 25.23 10.38
C HIS A 400 -0.75 24.66 8.98
N ARG A 401 -0.84 25.53 7.97
CA ARG A 401 -1.05 25.13 6.57
C ARG A 401 -0.11 25.89 5.67
N SER A 402 0.54 25.15 4.79
CA SER A 402 1.46 25.69 3.79
C SER A 402 1.02 25.29 2.39
N GLU A 403 1.49 26.02 1.39
CA GLU A 403 1.22 25.77 -0.02
C GLU A 403 2.52 25.85 -0.82
N ALA A 404 2.66 25.01 -1.84
CA ALA A 404 3.71 25.10 -2.85
C ALA A 404 3.12 25.04 -4.25
N THR A 405 3.83 25.62 -5.21
CA THR A 405 3.46 25.60 -6.62
C THR A 405 4.60 25.09 -7.48
N LEU A 406 4.27 24.44 -8.58
CA LEU A 406 5.21 24.00 -9.60
C LEU A 406 4.63 24.27 -10.99
N ASP A 407 5.37 25.00 -11.79
CA ASP A 407 5.10 25.20 -13.22
C ASP A 407 5.77 24.10 -14.05
N PHE A 408 5.01 23.50 -14.97
CA PHE A 408 5.47 22.42 -15.84
C PHE A 408 4.79 22.49 -17.21
N GLU A 409 5.30 21.71 -18.16
CA GLU A 409 4.80 21.60 -19.53
C GLU A 409 4.38 20.16 -19.79
N VAL A 410 3.16 19.97 -20.26
CA VAL A 410 2.64 18.67 -20.68
C VAL A 410 2.92 18.49 -22.17
N ALA A 411 3.61 17.40 -22.51
CA ALA A 411 3.91 17.01 -23.87
C ALA A 411 3.78 15.49 -24.02
N GLU A 412 3.20 15.03 -25.13
CA GLU A 412 3.07 13.60 -25.45
C GLU A 412 4.42 12.86 -25.48
N ASN A 413 5.48 13.56 -25.92
CA ASN A 413 6.84 13.03 -26.02
C ASN A 413 7.82 14.08 -25.44
N PRO A 414 7.95 14.18 -24.10
CA PRO A 414 8.90 15.10 -23.50
C PRO A 414 10.33 14.75 -23.95
N PRO A 415 11.21 15.73 -24.19
CA PRO A 415 12.55 15.46 -24.71
C PRO A 415 13.41 14.71 -23.68
N LEU A 416 13.81 13.49 -24.01
CA LEU A 416 14.72 12.70 -23.18
C LEU A 416 16.12 13.33 -23.11
N ARG A 417 16.64 13.53 -21.89
CA ARG A 417 17.98 14.08 -21.65
C ARG A 417 18.64 13.37 -20.47
N ILE A 418 19.96 13.16 -20.55
CA ILE A 418 20.77 12.75 -19.40
C ILE A 418 21.33 14.02 -18.76
N MET A 419 20.95 14.30 -17.52
CA MET A 419 21.46 15.44 -16.76
C MET A 419 22.83 15.15 -16.16
N ARG A 420 23.03 13.90 -15.70
CA ARG A 420 24.28 13.48 -15.06
C ARG A 420 24.46 11.97 -15.22
N ALA A 421 25.70 11.53 -15.47
CA ALA A 421 26.07 10.12 -15.51
C ALA A 421 27.48 9.92 -14.93
N PHE A 422 27.63 9.05 -13.93
CA PHE A 422 28.93 8.75 -13.30
C PHE A 422 28.91 7.38 -12.62
N LEU A 423 30.10 6.83 -12.36
CA LEU A 423 30.28 5.63 -11.55
C LEU A 423 30.58 6.02 -10.09
N PHE A 424 29.94 5.35 -9.13
CA PHE A 424 30.22 5.50 -7.70
C PHE A 424 30.44 4.13 -7.03
N PRO A 425 31.48 3.94 -6.21
CA PRO A 425 32.57 4.90 -5.98
C PRO A 425 33.44 5.08 -7.24
N ASN A 426 34.27 6.12 -7.26
CA ASN A 426 35.31 6.29 -8.27
C ASN A 426 36.52 6.96 -7.58
N PRO A 427 37.70 6.30 -7.48
CA PRO A 427 38.06 5.02 -8.10
C PRO A 427 37.32 3.79 -7.56
N ILE A 428 37.23 2.73 -8.37
CA ILE A 428 36.74 1.40 -7.96
C ILE A 428 37.89 0.39 -7.80
N THR A 429 37.61 -0.72 -7.11
CA THR A 429 38.43 -1.94 -7.19
C THR A 429 37.75 -2.95 -8.11
N SER A 430 38.51 -3.83 -8.74
CA SER A 430 38.00 -4.91 -9.59
C SER A 430 38.23 -6.30 -8.97
N ARG A 431 38.73 -6.33 -7.73
CA ARG A 431 39.09 -7.56 -6.99
C ARG A 431 38.59 -7.50 -5.55
N GLY A 432 38.27 -8.68 -4.99
CA GLY A 432 37.84 -8.82 -3.60
C GLY A 432 36.36 -8.54 -3.36
N ALA A 433 35.95 -8.55 -2.10
CA ALA A 433 34.55 -8.45 -1.67
C ALA A 433 33.91 -7.07 -1.89
N GLY A 434 34.69 -6.05 -2.28
CA GLY A 434 34.22 -4.69 -2.60
C GLY A 434 34.49 -4.29 -4.06
N ALA A 435 34.56 -5.27 -4.97
CA ALA A 435 34.77 -5.03 -6.39
C ALA A 435 33.53 -4.39 -7.03
N GLY A 436 33.76 -3.43 -7.93
CA GLY A 436 32.72 -2.78 -8.71
C GLY A 436 32.16 -1.50 -8.11
N GLY A 437 30.93 -1.18 -8.50
CA GLY A 437 30.24 0.06 -8.16
C GLY A 437 28.89 0.17 -8.87
N ASN A 438 28.25 1.33 -8.73
CA ASN A 438 26.97 1.63 -9.36
C ASN A 438 27.13 2.79 -10.34
N PHE A 439 26.73 2.60 -11.59
CA PHE A 439 26.50 3.74 -12.48
C PHE A 439 25.22 4.43 -12.05
N ILE A 440 25.32 5.73 -11.80
CA ILE A 440 24.20 6.61 -11.47
C ILE A 440 23.93 7.49 -12.68
N ILE A 441 22.75 7.35 -13.27
CA ILE A 441 22.30 8.09 -14.45
C ILE A 441 21.03 8.86 -14.08
N ASP A 442 21.14 10.18 -14.03
CA ASP A 442 19.99 11.08 -13.86
C ASP A 442 19.41 11.37 -15.25
N ALA A 443 18.26 10.75 -15.54
CA ALA A 443 17.52 10.92 -16.79
C ALA A 443 16.08 11.33 -16.43
N PRO A 444 15.82 12.64 -16.22
CA PRO A 444 14.50 13.15 -15.89
C PRO A 444 13.45 12.78 -16.93
N GLY A 445 12.23 12.48 -16.47
CA GLY A 445 11.11 12.12 -17.32
C GLY A 445 10.64 10.69 -17.10
N ASP A 446 10.31 10.02 -18.21
CA ASP A 446 9.66 8.70 -18.20
C ASP A 446 10.55 7.56 -17.70
N SER A 447 9.95 6.37 -17.59
CA SER A 447 10.67 5.12 -17.42
C SER A 447 11.61 4.89 -18.61
N VAL A 448 12.90 4.74 -18.35
CA VAL A 448 13.94 4.56 -19.36
C VAL A 448 14.61 3.20 -19.26
N ASN A 449 14.97 2.66 -20.43
CA ASN A 449 15.90 1.56 -20.57
C ASN A 449 17.29 2.16 -20.76
N THR A 450 18.23 1.76 -19.90
CA THR A 450 19.60 2.27 -19.83
C THR A 450 20.58 1.20 -20.27
N LEU A 451 21.48 1.57 -21.17
CA LEU A 451 22.60 0.77 -21.64
C LEU A 451 23.90 1.48 -21.29
N VAL A 452 24.76 0.83 -20.52
CA VAL A 452 26.11 1.32 -20.20
C VAL A 452 27.13 0.44 -20.92
N ARG A 453 28.01 1.06 -21.71
CA ARG A 453 29.13 0.38 -22.36
C ARG A 453 30.43 0.92 -21.81
N ILE A 454 31.30 0.01 -21.37
CA ILE A 454 32.59 0.33 -20.77
C ILE A 454 33.69 0.04 -21.78
N TYR A 455 34.64 0.95 -21.92
CA TYR A 455 35.73 0.86 -22.87
C TYR A 455 37.09 1.12 -22.21
N THR A 456 38.12 0.49 -22.75
CA THR A 456 39.51 0.93 -22.50
C THR A 456 39.78 2.27 -23.20
N VAL A 457 40.85 2.97 -22.82
CA VAL A 457 41.30 4.19 -23.54
C VAL A 457 41.66 3.95 -25.01
N ALA A 458 41.95 2.71 -25.40
CA ALA A 458 42.19 2.30 -26.79
C ALA A 458 40.90 1.99 -27.57
N GLY A 459 39.72 2.16 -26.95
CA GLY A 459 38.42 1.92 -27.59
C GLY A 459 37.95 0.46 -27.60
N ARG A 460 38.71 -0.47 -27.00
CA ARG A 460 38.25 -1.86 -26.83
C ARG A 460 37.07 -1.90 -25.85
N LEU A 461 35.94 -2.47 -26.26
CA LEU A 461 34.78 -2.74 -25.41
C LEU A 461 35.17 -3.76 -24.33
N VAL A 462 34.76 -3.47 -23.10
CA VAL A 462 35.11 -4.23 -21.89
C VAL A 462 33.88 -4.92 -21.32
N ARG A 463 32.77 -4.19 -21.23
CA ARG A 463 31.54 -4.67 -20.61
C ARG A 463 30.34 -3.95 -21.19
N THR A 464 29.23 -4.66 -21.35
CA THR A 464 27.92 -4.06 -21.56
C THR A 464 27.00 -4.35 -20.38
N LEU A 465 26.29 -3.34 -19.90
CA LEU A 465 25.35 -3.43 -18.79
C LEU A 465 24.00 -2.83 -19.21
N GLU A 466 22.92 -3.48 -18.78
CA GLU A 466 21.56 -3.09 -19.12
C GLU A 466 20.71 -2.94 -17.86
N ARG A 467 19.86 -1.92 -17.84
CA ARG A 467 18.86 -1.70 -16.80
C ARG A 467 17.57 -1.22 -17.42
N PHE A 468 16.50 -1.97 -17.22
CA PHE A 468 15.19 -1.66 -17.78
C PHE A 468 14.32 -0.90 -16.78
N GLY A 469 13.49 0.00 -17.28
CA GLY A 469 12.38 0.55 -16.53
C GLY A 469 12.69 1.54 -15.40
N SER A 470 13.85 2.21 -15.44
CA SER A 470 14.21 3.17 -14.37
C SER A 470 13.48 4.50 -14.53
N LEU A 471 12.86 5.02 -13.47
CA LEU A 471 12.13 6.29 -13.49
C LEU A 471 12.99 7.41 -12.90
N GLY A 472 13.31 8.44 -13.69
CA GLY A 472 14.03 9.63 -13.25
C GLY A 472 15.53 9.45 -12.96
N GLN A 473 15.90 8.40 -12.21
CA GLN A 473 17.29 8.00 -11.97
C GLN A 473 17.44 6.49 -12.18
N ALA A 474 18.38 6.10 -13.03
CA ALA A 474 18.78 4.71 -13.21
C ALA A 474 20.04 4.41 -12.40
N GLN A 475 19.98 3.33 -11.61
CA GLN A 475 21.15 2.75 -10.96
C GLN A 475 21.47 1.42 -11.63
N VAL A 476 22.68 1.31 -12.20
CA VAL A 476 23.15 0.11 -12.89
C VAL A 476 24.32 -0.48 -12.08
N PRO A 477 24.06 -1.50 -11.24
CA PRO A 477 25.12 -2.15 -10.48
C PRO A 477 26.07 -2.89 -11.41
N TRP A 478 27.34 -2.87 -11.05
CA TRP A 478 28.41 -3.56 -11.76
C TRP A 478 29.39 -4.15 -10.77
N ASP A 479 29.84 -5.38 -11.04
CA ASP A 479 30.79 -6.14 -10.23
C ASP A 479 32.26 -5.78 -10.47
N GLY A 480 32.52 -4.83 -11.38
CA GLY A 480 33.86 -4.38 -11.72
C GLY A 480 34.60 -5.29 -12.70
N ARG A 481 33.95 -6.28 -13.32
CA ARG A 481 34.56 -7.27 -14.22
C ARG A 481 34.23 -7.02 -15.70
N ASP A 482 35.00 -7.59 -16.62
CA ASP A 482 34.68 -7.61 -18.06
C ASP A 482 33.59 -8.64 -18.43
N ASP A 483 33.20 -8.72 -19.70
CA ASP A 483 32.17 -9.64 -20.19
C ASP A 483 32.55 -11.12 -19.96
N GLU A 484 33.84 -11.46 -19.89
CA GLU A 484 34.35 -12.80 -19.57
C GLU A 484 34.47 -13.06 -18.05
N GLY A 485 34.11 -12.10 -17.20
CA GLY A 485 34.16 -12.21 -15.74
C GLY A 485 35.57 -12.02 -15.15
N ALA A 486 36.54 -11.57 -15.95
CA ALA A 486 37.89 -11.29 -15.51
C ALA A 486 38.00 -9.88 -14.88
N PRO A 487 38.90 -9.71 -13.88
CA PRO A 487 39.12 -8.41 -13.27
C PRO A 487 39.89 -7.48 -14.22
N LEU A 488 39.55 -6.21 -14.20
CA LEU A 488 40.19 -5.15 -14.97
C LEU A 488 41.54 -4.77 -14.38
N ALA A 489 42.49 -4.41 -15.25
CA ALA A 489 43.79 -3.87 -14.84
C ALA A 489 43.68 -2.42 -14.33
N ASN A 490 44.64 -1.99 -13.52
CA ASN A 490 44.71 -0.61 -13.02
C ASN A 490 44.81 0.37 -14.18
N GLY A 491 44.01 1.42 -14.17
CA GLY A 491 43.99 2.39 -15.26
C GLY A 491 42.70 3.19 -15.36
N VAL A 492 42.66 4.06 -16.36
CA VAL A 492 41.48 4.85 -16.70
C VAL A 492 40.64 4.09 -17.72
N TYR A 493 39.33 4.08 -17.52
CA TYR A 493 38.35 3.51 -18.43
C TYR A 493 37.33 4.58 -18.81
N LEU A 494 36.77 4.45 -20.01
CA LEU A 494 35.71 5.30 -20.53
C LEU A 494 34.39 4.55 -20.44
N PHE A 495 33.29 5.27 -20.30
CA PHE A 495 31.96 4.68 -20.43
C PHE A 495 31.07 5.56 -21.30
N GLN A 496 30.16 4.91 -22.02
CA GLN A 496 29.08 5.54 -22.76
C GLN A 496 27.76 5.02 -22.19
N VAL A 497 26.89 5.94 -21.81
CA VAL A 497 25.51 5.68 -21.40
C VAL A 497 24.60 6.05 -22.55
N LEU A 498 23.64 5.17 -22.82
CA LEU A 498 22.54 5.42 -23.74
C LEU A 498 21.22 5.14 -23.02
N VAL A 499 20.30 6.09 -23.06
CA VAL A 499 18.94 5.92 -22.50
C VAL A 499 17.91 6.05 -23.61
N ASN A 500 16.90 5.16 -23.57
CA ASN A 500 15.75 5.16 -24.47
C ASN A 500 14.47 5.12 -23.63
N PRO A 501 13.36 5.75 -24.09
CA PRO A 501 12.07 5.58 -23.45
C PRO A 501 11.64 4.10 -23.48
N ARG A 502 11.03 3.63 -22.39
CA ARG A 502 10.39 2.32 -22.32
C ARG A 502 8.99 2.40 -22.94
N ALA A 503 8.71 1.53 -23.90
CA ALA A 503 7.39 1.37 -24.48
C ALA A 503 6.48 0.51 -23.58
N ALA A 504 5.17 0.50 -23.86
CA ALA A 504 4.18 -0.26 -23.08
C ALA A 504 4.38 -1.79 -23.14
N ASP A 505 5.05 -2.28 -24.19
CA ASP A 505 5.50 -3.67 -24.36
C ASP A 505 6.90 -3.91 -23.74
N GLU A 506 7.37 -2.98 -22.92
CA GLU A 506 8.67 -2.98 -22.23
C GLU A 506 9.91 -2.81 -23.13
N SER A 507 9.72 -2.74 -24.45
CA SER A 507 10.80 -2.56 -25.41
C SER A 507 11.42 -1.16 -25.36
N SER A 508 12.66 -1.03 -25.83
CA SER A 508 13.28 0.28 -26.05
C SER A 508 12.68 0.94 -27.28
N SER A 509 12.01 2.07 -27.08
CA SER A 509 11.49 2.88 -28.18
C SER A 509 12.63 3.58 -28.92
N GLY A 510 12.69 3.44 -30.24
CA GLY A 510 13.63 4.18 -31.09
C GLY A 510 13.25 5.65 -31.32
N ARG A 511 12.14 6.13 -30.73
CA ARG A 511 11.60 7.49 -30.99
C ARG A 511 12.48 8.60 -30.45
N GLN A 512 13.20 8.36 -29.36
CA GLN A 512 14.15 9.31 -28.76
C GLN A 512 15.30 8.55 -28.11
N LYS A 513 16.50 9.15 -28.11
CA LYS A 513 17.69 8.59 -27.48
C LYS A 513 18.51 9.72 -26.88
N ALA A 514 18.97 9.58 -25.66
CA ALA A 514 19.98 10.45 -25.08
C ALA A 514 21.26 9.66 -24.78
N GLY A 515 22.40 10.31 -24.98
CA GLY A 515 23.72 9.73 -24.75
C GLY A 515 24.53 10.61 -23.81
N ALA A 516 25.33 10.00 -22.94
CA ALA A 516 26.31 10.67 -22.11
C ALA A 516 27.58 9.83 -22.04
N GLU A 517 28.72 10.49 -21.88
CA GLU A 517 30.02 9.84 -21.81
C GLU A 517 30.77 10.31 -20.57
N GLY A 518 31.62 9.46 -20.03
CA GLY A 518 32.44 9.79 -18.89
C GLY A 518 33.62 8.85 -18.73
N ARG A 519 34.34 9.00 -17.63
CA ARG A 519 35.51 8.18 -17.30
C ARG A 519 35.55 7.83 -15.82
N PHE A 520 36.17 6.70 -15.51
CA PHE A 520 36.44 6.27 -14.13
C PHE A 520 37.81 5.61 -14.04
N VAL A 521 38.27 5.38 -12.81
CA VAL A 521 39.60 4.82 -12.52
C VAL A 521 39.44 3.49 -11.79
N VAL A 522 40.21 2.48 -12.22
CA VAL A 522 40.37 1.20 -11.51
C VAL A 522 41.69 1.21 -10.76
N VAL A 523 41.63 0.91 -9.46
CA VAL A 523 42.80 0.74 -8.59
C VAL A 523 42.65 -0.54 -7.77
N ASN A 524 43.26 -1.62 -8.24
CA ASN A 524 43.45 -2.84 -7.47
C ASN A 524 44.70 -2.67 -6.59
N ARG A 525 44.52 -2.83 -5.28
CA ARG A 525 45.60 -2.89 -4.30
C ARG A 525 46.02 -4.34 -4.06
#